data_AF-A0A0F9TFA8-F1
#
_entry.id   AF-A0A0F9TFA8-F1
#
_cell.length_a   1.000
_cell.length_b   1.000
_cell.length_c   1.000
_cell.angle_alpha   90.00
_cell.angle_beta   90.00
_cell.angle_gamma   90.00
#
_symmetry.space_group_name_H-M   'P 1'
#
loop_
_entity.id
_entity.type
_entity.pdbx_description
1 polymer ?
#
loop_
_entity_poly.entity_id
_entity_poly.type
_entity_poly.pdbx_seq_one_letter_code
_entity_poly.pdbx_strand_id
1 'polypeptide(L)'
;MAAQNPNPGPWDNSMSDGGTAIPDKLILSGSAHDVFVRHDHDYHFGGSLWDKIKADARMAWGLLKKPGSWKLISLPAFLAVSTVGIKYFNWKGPGVPSA
;
A
#
# COMPACT_ATOMS: atom_id res chain seq x y z
N MET A 1 -15.83 -22.47 -0.07
CA MET A 1 -15.29 -21.11 0.13
C MET A 1 -14.39 -21.15 1.35
N ALA A 2 -13.12 -20.76 1.24
CA ALA A 2 -12.19 -20.80 2.37
C ALA A 2 -12.63 -19.82 3.47
N ALA A 3 -12.52 -20.26 4.73
CA ALA A 3 -13.03 -19.52 5.86
C ALA A 3 -12.39 -18.13 6.05
N GLN A 4 -13.23 -17.29 6.61
CA GLN A 4 -13.27 -15.86 6.83
C GLN A 4 -12.24 -15.07 7.69
N ASN A 5 -10.94 -15.37 7.85
CA ASN A 5 -10.17 -14.67 8.91
C ASN A 5 -10.20 -13.12 8.81
N PRO A 6 -10.59 -12.38 9.88
CA PRO A 6 -10.58 -10.92 9.92
C PRO A 6 -9.15 -10.36 9.90
N ASN A 7 -8.99 -9.11 9.44
CA ASN A 7 -7.73 -8.38 9.61
C ASN A 7 -7.43 -8.28 11.13
N PRO A 8 -6.17 -8.49 11.57
CA PRO A 8 -5.78 -8.40 12.97
C PRO A 8 -6.08 -7.01 13.56
N GLY A 9 -5.92 -6.87 14.89
CA GLY A 9 -6.30 -5.70 15.70
C GLY A 9 -5.76 -4.33 15.25
N PRO A 10 -5.86 -3.28 16.09
CA PRO A 10 -5.57 -1.90 15.68
C PRO A 10 -4.20 -1.77 14.99
N TRP A 11 -4.15 -1.01 13.90
CA TRP A 11 -2.96 -0.88 13.06
C TRP A 11 -1.73 -0.40 13.84
N ASP A 12 -0.60 -1.10 13.66
CA ASP A 12 0.75 -0.69 14.03
C ASP A 12 1.61 -0.66 12.75
N ASN A 13 2.45 0.37 12.59
CA ASN A 13 3.37 0.47 11.45
C ASN A 13 4.34 -0.71 11.35
N SER A 14 4.58 -1.45 12.45
CA SER A 14 5.35 -2.70 12.41
C SER A 14 4.64 -3.84 11.65
N MET A 15 3.35 -3.68 11.33
CA MET A 15 2.56 -4.63 10.54
C MET A 15 2.73 -4.43 9.02
N SER A 16 3.29 -3.30 8.60
CA SER A 16 3.64 -3.04 7.20
C SER A 16 4.84 -3.89 6.80
N ASP A 17 4.76 -4.52 5.63
CA ASP A 17 5.88 -5.18 4.99
C ASP A 17 6.69 -4.23 4.07
N GLY A 18 6.32 -2.95 4.05
CA GLY A 18 6.92 -1.94 3.18
C GLY A 18 6.58 -2.20 1.71
N GLY A 19 7.47 -1.81 0.81
CA GLY A 19 7.33 -2.11 -0.60
C GLY A 19 7.62 -3.58 -0.89
N THR A 20 6.62 -4.46 -0.82
CA THR A 20 6.76 -5.91 -1.06
C THR A 20 7.55 -6.26 -2.34
N ALA A 21 7.39 -5.46 -3.40
CA ALA A 21 8.05 -5.63 -4.69
C ALA A 21 8.94 -4.45 -5.10
N ILE A 22 9.04 -3.41 -4.26
CA ILE A 22 9.77 -2.18 -4.57
C ILE A 22 10.67 -1.86 -3.37
N PRO A 23 11.98 -1.69 -3.56
CA PRO A 23 12.85 -1.36 -2.44
C PRO A 23 12.39 -0.07 -1.76
N ASP A 24 12.20 -0.12 -0.44
CA ASP A 24 11.80 1.03 0.39
C ASP A 24 12.72 2.25 0.27
N LYS A 25 13.96 2.01 -0.13
CA LYS A 25 14.99 3.01 -0.32
C LYS A 25 15.62 2.86 -1.70
N LEU A 26 15.60 3.95 -2.45
CA LEU A 26 16.35 4.07 -3.68
C LEU A 26 17.66 4.82 -3.43
N ILE A 27 18.75 4.31 -4.01
CA ILE A 27 20.05 4.96 -3.99
C ILE A 27 19.89 6.36 -4.62
N LEU A 28 20.43 7.38 -3.95
CA LEU A 28 20.33 8.82 -4.31
C LEU A 28 18.94 9.47 -4.20
N SER A 29 17.86 8.72 -3.94
CA SER A 29 16.49 9.27 -3.85
C SER A 29 15.87 9.17 -2.46
N GLY A 30 16.59 8.58 -1.49
CA GLY A 30 16.13 8.46 -0.12
C GLY A 30 15.08 7.37 0.07
N SER A 31 14.39 7.40 1.21
CA SER A 31 13.37 6.41 1.58
C SER A 31 11.96 6.88 1.19
N ALA A 32 11.16 5.96 0.68
CA ALA A 32 9.72 6.07 0.53
C ALA A 32 8.97 5.05 1.40
N HIS A 33 9.63 4.47 2.41
CA HIS A 33 9.03 3.56 3.38
C HIS A 33 7.74 4.14 4.00
N ASP A 34 7.71 5.44 4.29
CA ASP A 34 6.52 6.16 4.79
C ASP A 34 5.32 6.10 3.82
N VAL A 35 5.59 6.09 2.51
CA VAL A 35 4.55 5.99 1.48
C VAL A 35 4.00 4.57 1.43
N PHE A 36 4.86 3.55 1.57
CA PHE A 36 4.45 2.15 1.58
C PHE A 36 3.70 1.77 2.86
N VAL A 37 4.19 2.17 4.03
CA VAL A 37 3.48 1.99 5.31
C VAL A 37 2.08 2.60 5.27
N ARG A 38 1.93 3.78 4.65
CA ARG A 38 0.63 4.43 4.50
C ARG A 38 -0.28 3.73 3.48
N HIS A 39 0.31 3.16 2.43
CA HIS A 39 -0.42 2.33 1.46
C HIS A 39 -0.96 1.08 2.14
N ASP A 40 -0.13 0.38 2.92
CA ASP A 40 -0.53 -0.81 3.68
C ASP A 40 -1.59 -0.49 4.74
N HIS A 41 -1.47 0.66 5.41
CA HIS A 41 -2.49 1.18 6.31
C HIS A 41 -3.83 1.39 5.59
N ASP A 42 -3.83 2.10 4.45
CA ASP A 42 -5.04 2.30 3.65
C ASP A 42 -5.59 0.95 3.13
N TYR A 43 -4.72 -0.02 2.85
CA TYR A 43 -5.04 -1.43 2.54
C TYR A 43 -5.49 -2.25 3.76
N HIS A 44 -5.23 -1.81 4.98
CA HIS A 44 -5.75 -2.45 6.18
C HIS A 44 -7.20 -1.99 6.44
N PHE A 45 -7.49 -0.71 6.22
CA PHE A 45 -8.77 -0.06 6.57
C PHE A 45 -9.81 -0.01 5.46
N GLY A 46 -9.43 -0.11 4.20
CA GLY A 46 -10.43 -0.17 3.13
C GLY A 46 -11.19 -1.51 3.13
N GLY A 47 -12.23 -1.59 2.29
CA GLY A 47 -13.01 -2.82 2.14
C GLY A 47 -13.61 -2.99 0.76
N SER A 48 -13.39 -2.03 -0.14
CA SER A 48 -13.94 -2.01 -1.49
C SER A 48 -12.85 -1.85 -2.55
N LEU A 49 -13.15 -2.25 -3.79
CA LEU A 49 -12.27 -2.00 -4.93
C LEU A 49 -11.93 -0.49 -5.06
N TRP A 50 -12.86 0.40 -4.69
CA TRP A 50 -12.64 1.84 -4.70
C TRP A 50 -11.63 2.31 -3.67
N ASP A 51 -11.63 1.74 -2.46
CA ASP A 51 -10.65 2.09 -1.42
C ASP A 51 -9.25 1.67 -1.81
N LYS A 52 -9.14 0.50 -2.43
CA LYS A 52 -7.89 0.02 -3.02
C LYS A 52 -7.37 0.95 -4.11
N ILE A 53 -8.21 1.32 -5.08
CA ILE A 53 -7.82 2.27 -6.13
C ILE A 53 -7.37 3.61 -5.53
N LYS A 54 -8.07 4.10 -4.48
CA LYS A 54 -7.68 5.31 -3.76
C LYS A 54 -6.32 5.14 -3.05
N ALA A 55 -6.08 4.01 -2.40
CA ALA A 55 -4.81 3.70 -1.75
C ALA A 55 -3.67 3.66 -2.78
N ASP A 56 -3.85 2.94 -3.88
CA ASP A 56 -2.89 2.84 -4.99
C ASP A 56 -2.56 4.23 -5.57
N ALA A 57 -3.59 5.06 -5.80
CA ALA A 57 -3.42 6.41 -6.30
C ALA A 57 -2.69 7.33 -5.30
N ARG A 58 -2.98 7.20 -4.00
CA ARG A 58 -2.27 7.94 -2.94
C ARG A 58 -0.81 7.54 -2.85
N MET A 59 -0.50 6.24 -2.95
CA MET A 59 0.87 5.74 -3.01
C MET A 59 1.60 6.36 -4.21
N ALA A 60 1.02 6.26 -5.41
CA ALA A 60 1.61 6.82 -6.63
C ALA A 60 1.86 8.33 -6.52
N TRP A 61 0.91 9.08 -5.95
CA TRP A 61 1.05 10.51 -5.70
C TRP A 61 2.13 10.82 -4.65
N GLY A 62 2.24 10.02 -3.60
CA GLY A 62 3.29 10.11 -2.59
C GLY A 62 4.68 9.92 -3.22
N LEU A 63 4.84 8.90 -4.07
CA LEU A 63 6.07 8.67 -4.82
C LEU A 63 6.38 9.81 -5.79
N LEU A 64 5.37 10.38 -6.45
CA LEU A 64 5.55 11.52 -7.36
C LEU A 64 6.03 12.79 -6.63
N LYS A 65 5.67 12.96 -5.35
CA LYS A 65 6.13 14.08 -4.54
C LYS A 65 7.54 13.90 -3.98
N LYS A 66 8.07 12.67 -3.96
CA LYS A 66 9.43 12.40 -3.51
C LYS A 66 10.44 12.88 -4.58
N PRO A 67 11.61 13.40 -4.15
CA PRO A 67 12.67 13.78 -5.07
C PRO A 67 13.33 12.56 -5.73
N GLY A 68 14.04 12.78 -6.83
CA GLY A 68 14.83 11.74 -7.50
C GLY A 68 13.98 10.73 -8.29
N SER A 69 14.46 9.49 -8.34
CA SER A 69 13.94 8.42 -9.20
C SER A 69 12.57 7.90 -8.78
N TRP A 70 12.05 8.30 -7.61
CA TRP A 70 10.71 7.94 -7.14
C TRP A 70 9.60 8.37 -8.11
N LYS A 71 9.76 9.51 -8.79
CA LYS A 71 8.84 9.98 -9.83
C LYS A 71 8.78 9.07 -11.05
N LEU A 72 9.89 8.42 -11.40
CA LEU A 72 9.97 7.53 -12.55
C LEU A 72 9.30 6.20 -12.26
N ILE A 73 9.30 5.78 -10.99
CA ILE A 73 8.70 4.51 -10.56
C ILE A 73 7.28 4.66 -10.03
N SER A 74 6.74 5.88 -9.89
CA SER A 74 5.38 6.08 -9.36
C SER A 74 4.29 5.44 -10.24
N LEU A 75 4.40 5.56 -11.57
CA LEU A 75 3.48 4.95 -12.52
C LEU A 75 3.66 3.43 -12.64
N PRO A 76 4.89 2.90 -12.79
CA PRO A 76 5.13 1.45 -12.71
C PRO A 76 4.63 0.83 -11.40
N ALA A 77 4.86 1.49 -10.26
CA ALA A 77 4.39 1.06 -8.95
C ALA A 77 2.86 0.98 -8.92
N PHE A 78 2.17 2.04 -9.37
CA PHE A 78 0.72 2.07 -9.47
C PHE A 78 0.17 0.90 -10.30
N LEU A 79 0.75 0.65 -11.48
CA LEU A 79 0.32 -0.45 -12.35
C LEU A 79 0.57 -1.82 -11.69
N ALA A 80 1.70 -2.00 -11.01
CA ALA A 80 2.00 -3.24 -10.30
C ALA A 80 0.99 -3.53 -9.18
N VAL A 81 0.73 -2.57 -8.28
CA VAL A 81 -0.23 -2.76 -7.18
C VAL A 81 -1.68 -2.84 -7.69
N SER A 82 -2.00 -2.15 -8.78
CA SER A 82 -3.32 -2.23 -9.41
C SER A 82 -3.56 -3.59 -10.07
N THR A 83 -2.56 -4.20 -10.70
CA THR A 83 -2.73 -5.48 -11.41
C THR A 83 -2.54 -6.69 -10.50
N VAL A 84 -1.43 -6.72 -9.78
CA VAL A 84 -1.04 -7.82 -8.88
C VAL A 84 -1.85 -7.73 -7.61
N GLY A 85 -1.95 -6.55 -7.02
CA GLY A 85 -2.68 -6.35 -5.78
C GLY A 85 -4.17 -6.65 -5.92
N ILE A 86 -4.80 -6.56 -7.11
CA ILE A 86 -6.20 -7.01 -7.35
C ILE A 86 -6.30 -8.53 -7.32
N LYS A 87 -5.35 -9.22 -7.95
CA LYS A 87 -5.35 -10.68 -8.04
C LYS A 87 -5.17 -11.35 -6.67
N TYR A 88 -4.41 -10.69 -5.79
CA TYR A 88 -4.18 -11.11 -4.39
C TYR A 88 -5.05 -10.35 -3.39
N PHE A 89 -6.01 -9.56 -3.88
CA PHE A 89 -6.94 -8.78 -3.08
C PHE A 89 -7.95 -9.66 -2.37
N ASN A 90 -7.54 -10.28 -1.27
CA ASN A 90 -8.41 -11.12 -0.45
C ASN A 90 -8.96 -10.32 0.74
N TRP A 91 -9.56 -9.17 0.44
CA TRP A 91 -10.08 -8.22 1.44
C TRP A 91 -11.46 -8.65 1.95
N LYS A 92 -11.69 -8.55 3.25
CA LYS A 92 -12.93 -9.03 3.88
C LYS A 92 -13.75 -7.96 4.63
N GLY A 93 -13.32 -6.69 4.58
CA GLY A 93 -13.95 -5.54 5.23
C GLY A 93 -12.92 -4.60 5.84
N PRO A 94 -13.33 -3.40 6.30
CA PRO A 94 -12.44 -2.45 6.95
C PRO A 94 -11.83 -3.03 8.23
N GLY A 95 -10.52 -2.89 8.40
CA GLY A 95 -9.82 -3.20 9.65
C GLY A 95 -10.34 -2.38 10.84
N VAL A 96 -10.04 -2.84 12.06
CA VAL A 96 -10.49 -2.17 13.29
C VAL A 96 -9.77 -0.84 13.44
N PRO A 97 -10.48 0.32 13.50
CA PRO A 97 -9.87 1.65 13.65
C PRO A 97 -8.86 1.68 14.79
N SER A 98 -7.70 2.29 14.58
CA SER A 98 -6.80 2.67 15.67
C SER A 98 -7.55 3.65 16.60
N ALA A 99 -7.48 3.37 17.91
CA ALA A 99 -8.07 4.19 18.95
C ALA A 99 -7.33 5.52 19.13
#